data_AF-A0A2E7WKP0-F1
#
_entry.id   AF-A0A2E7WKP0-F1
#
_cell.length_a   1.000
_cell.length_b   1.000
_cell.length_c   1.000
_cell.angle_alpha   90.00
_cell.angle_beta   90.00
_cell.angle_gamma   90.00
#
_symmetry.space_group_name_H-M   'P 1'
#
loop_
_entity.id
_entity.type
_entity.pdbx_description
1 polymer ?
#
loop_
_entity_poly.entity_id
_entity_poly.type
_entity_poly.pdbx_seq_one_letter_code
_entity_poly.pdbx_strand_id
1 'polypeptide(L)'
;PRTLHVISTLDQETATLIQRVFPYTVFTKIDHSEAVTLIECCDPPLSMEQKLDLERCGFCSHAGGLTTTFNFDENGNSFIRLKNNQGFVLQGDANDAVSFGTFILSKAGLDLFNITDSSFKVQKLADVALAKESVKGCYHGTMNVHGETVKVDDITQLFASVPPQDP
;
A
#
# COMPACT_ATOMS: atom_id res chain seq x y z
N PRO A 1 9.19 -26.14 -4.87
CA PRO A 1 10.19 -25.94 -5.95
C PRO A 1 9.68 -25.22 -7.23
N ARG A 2 8.47 -24.63 -7.27
CA ARG A 2 7.96 -23.91 -8.45
C ARG A 2 8.33 -22.41 -8.49
N THR A 3 8.79 -21.86 -7.38
CA THR A 3 9.07 -20.43 -7.20
C THR A 3 10.29 -19.93 -7.98
N LEU A 4 11.30 -20.78 -8.17
CA LEU A 4 12.50 -20.42 -8.91
C LEU A 4 12.23 -20.18 -10.41
N HIS A 5 11.20 -20.83 -10.96
CA HIS A 5 10.96 -20.85 -12.40
C HIS A 5 10.27 -19.59 -12.95
N VAL A 6 9.45 -18.89 -12.16
CA VAL A 6 8.76 -17.68 -12.61
C VAL A 6 9.69 -16.45 -12.57
N ILE A 7 10.57 -16.39 -11.56
CA ILE A 7 11.62 -15.36 -11.50
C ILE A 7 12.70 -15.63 -12.57
N SER A 8 12.92 -16.89 -12.95
CA SER A 8 13.87 -17.30 -14.00
C SER A 8 13.50 -16.85 -15.42
N THR A 9 12.27 -16.40 -15.67
CA THR A 9 11.83 -15.91 -17.00
C THR A 9 11.71 -14.39 -17.08
N LEU A 10 11.79 -13.68 -15.95
CA LEU A 10 11.86 -12.23 -15.94
C LEU A 10 13.32 -11.82 -16.12
N ASP A 11 13.56 -10.78 -16.92
CA ASP A 11 14.86 -10.15 -16.90
C ASP A 11 15.12 -9.55 -15.51
N GLN A 12 16.40 -9.38 -15.18
CA GLN A 12 16.83 -8.95 -13.85
C GLN A 12 16.30 -7.55 -13.49
N GLU A 13 16.06 -6.69 -14.48
CA GLU A 13 15.56 -5.34 -14.27
C GLU A 13 14.08 -5.37 -13.86
N THR A 14 13.26 -6.16 -14.57
CA THR A 14 11.84 -6.36 -14.22
C THR A 14 11.68 -7.00 -12.84
N ALA A 15 12.48 -8.01 -12.51
CA ALA A 15 12.45 -8.65 -11.19
C ALA A 15 12.81 -7.65 -10.07
N THR A 16 13.83 -6.81 -10.30
CA THR A 16 14.24 -5.75 -9.37
C THR A 16 13.13 -4.71 -9.18
N LEU A 17 12.45 -4.34 -10.27
CA LEU A 17 11.37 -3.38 -10.24
C LEU A 17 10.14 -3.90 -9.47
N ILE A 18 9.79 -5.18 -9.65
CA ILE A 18 8.72 -5.84 -8.89
C ILE A 18 9.06 -5.87 -7.38
N GLN A 19 10.29 -6.25 -7.03
CA GLN A 19 10.72 -6.26 -5.62
C GLN A 19 10.67 -4.88 -4.98
N ARG A 20 10.94 -3.83 -5.75
CA ARG A 20 10.90 -2.44 -5.27
C ARG A 20 9.49 -1.96 -4.92
N VAL A 21 8.45 -2.51 -5.55
CA VAL A 21 7.06 -2.05 -5.31
C VAL A 21 6.34 -2.79 -4.19
N PHE A 22 6.75 -4.03 -3.87
CA PHE A 22 6.12 -4.82 -2.78
C PHE A 22 6.04 -4.11 -1.42
N PRO A 23 7.07 -3.34 -0.97
CA PRO A 23 6.99 -2.62 0.30
C PRO A 23 5.93 -1.50 0.35
N TYR A 24 5.22 -1.26 -0.76
CA TYR A 24 4.15 -0.28 -0.90
C TYR A 24 2.83 -0.92 -1.36
N THR A 25 2.76 -2.26 -1.36
CA THR A 25 1.56 -3.04 -1.69
C THR A 25 0.73 -3.33 -0.45
N VAL A 26 -0.58 -3.06 -0.52
CA VAL A 26 -1.55 -3.26 0.56
C VAL A 26 -2.69 -4.16 0.09
N PHE A 27 -3.32 -4.88 1.01
CA PHE A 27 -4.52 -5.66 0.70
C PHE A 27 -5.76 -4.76 0.73
N THR A 28 -6.63 -4.88 -0.26
CA THR A 28 -7.91 -4.16 -0.33
C THR A 28 -9.09 -5.00 0.19
N LYS A 29 -8.89 -6.32 0.36
CA LYS A 29 -9.90 -7.25 0.87
C LYS A 29 -9.42 -8.02 2.10
N ILE A 30 -10.39 -8.40 2.95
CA ILE A 30 -10.14 -9.11 4.22
C ILE A 30 -9.53 -10.49 3.98
N ASP A 31 -9.93 -11.16 2.91
CA ASP A 31 -9.47 -12.51 2.52
C ASP A 31 -8.15 -12.53 1.74
N HIS A 32 -7.52 -11.36 1.57
CA HIS A 32 -6.25 -11.17 0.84
C HIS A 32 -6.34 -11.58 -0.64
N SER A 33 -7.55 -11.63 -1.21
CA SER A 33 -7.79 -11.97 -2.61
C SER A 33 -7.48 -10.84 -3.58
N GLU A 34 -7.23 -9.63 -3.07
CA GLU A 34 -6.94 -8.44 -3.87
C GLU A 34 -5.95 -7.52 -3.15
N ALA A 35 -4.99 -6.99 -3.92
CA ALA A 35 -3.97 -6.08 -3.44
C ALA A 35 -3.65 -5.00 -4.47
N VAL A 36 -3.25 -3.84 -3.97
CA VAL A 36 -2.89 -2.68 -4.77
C VAL A 36 -1.55 -2.13 -4.30
N THR A 37 -0.74 -1.63 -5.23
CA THR A 37 0.46 -0.86 -4.90
C THR A 37 0.13 0.61 -4.87
N LEU A 38 0.39 1.28 -3.74
CA LEU A 38 0.23 2.72 -3.60
C LEU A 38 1.42 3.43 -4.27
N ILE A 39 1.29 3.78 -5.55
CA ILE A 39 2.42 4.26 -6.38
C ILE A 39 2.99 5.60 -5.90
N GLU A 40 2.19 6.44 -5.27
CA GLU A 40 2.65 7.69 -4.65
C GLU A 40 3.62 7.44 -3.48
N CYS A 41 3.56 6.26 -2.87
CA CYS A 41 4.46 5.87 -1.79
C CYS A 41 5.79 5.30 -2.29
N CYS A 42 5.91 4.94 -3.57
CA CYS A 42 7.16 4.38 -4.09
C CYS A 42 8.32 5.38 -3.89
N ASP A 43 9.39 4.91 -3.23
CA ASP A 43 10.62 5.67 -3.03
C ASP A 43 11.83 4.91 -3.59
N PRO A 44 12.55 5.44 -4.61
CA PRO A 44 12.23 6.67 -5.33
C PRO A 44 10.88 6.59 -6.08
N PRO A 45 10.34 7.69 -6.62
CA PRO A 45 9.19 7.64 -7.50
C PRO A 45 9.45 6.77 -8.75
N LEU A 46 8.39 6.13 -9.27
CA LEU A 46 8.50 5.35 -10.52
C LEU A 46 8.42 6.28 -11.74
N SER A 47 9.36 6.11 -12.68
CA SER A 47 9.26 6.75 -14.01
C SER A 47 8.10 6.17 -14.81
N MET A 48 7.60 6.88 -15.82
CA MET A 48 6.51 6.36 -16.67
C MET A 48 6.90 5.03 -17.34
N GLU A 49 8.14 4.91 -17.79
CA GLU A 49 8.68 3.68 -18.37
C GLU A 49 8.60 2.50 -17.39
N GLN A 50 9.05 2.70 -16.14
CA GLN A 50 8.93 1.69 -15.08
C GLN A 50 7.47 1.30 -14.81
N LYS A 51 6.54 2.25 -14.84
CA LYS A 51 5.10 1.93 -14.67
C LYS A 51 4.59 1.06 -15.83
N LEU A 52 4.99 1.38 -17.06
CA LEU A 52 4.62 0.61 -18.25
C LEU A 52 5.27 -0.78 -18.26
N ASP A 53 6.50 -0.94 -17.78
CA ASP A 53 7.18 -2.22 -17.76
C ASP A 53 6.53 -3.20 -16.78
N LEU A 54 6.10 -2.71 -15.60
CA LEU A 54 5.30 -3.50 -14.65
C LEU A 54 3.95 -3.95 -15.24
N GLU A 55 3.34 -3.11 -16.07
CA GLU A 55 2.10 -3.48 -16.76
C GLU A 55 2.36 -4.48 -17.90
N ARG A 56 3.38 -4.24 -18.73
CA ARG A 56 3.76 -5.09 -19.87
C ARG A 56 4.21 -6.48 -19.46
N CYS A 57 4.87 -6.63 -18.32
CA CYS A 57 5.25 -7.93 -17.79
C CYS A 57 4.08 -8.68 -17.13
N GLY A 58 2.89 -8.07 -17.09
CA GLY A 58 1.68 -8.67 -16.53
C GLY A 58 1.65 -8.69 -15.00
N PHE A 59 2.52 -7.94 -14.33
CA PHE A 59 2.55 -7.88 -12.87
C PHE A 59 1.33 -7.13 -12.31
N CYS A 60 0.94 -6.03 -12.94
CA CYS A 60 -0.20 -5.22 -12.52
C CYS A 60 -0.92 -4.60 -13.72
N SER A 61 -2.06 -3.97 -13.46
CA SER A 61 -2.70 -3.07 -14.42
C SER A 61 -2.49 -1.62 -14.00
N HIS A 62 -2.08 -0.80 -14.96
CA HIS A 62 -1.95 0.65 -14.84
C HIS A 62 -2.73 1.33 -15.96
N ALA A 63 -4.04 1.14 -15.98
CA ALA A 63 -4.88 2.11 -16.68
C ALA A 63 -4.61 3.47 -16.03
N GLY A 64 -4.02 4.41 -16.78
CA GLY A 64 -3.61 5.71 -16.22
C GLY A 64 -4.74 6.34 -15.41
N GLY A 65 -4.44 6.73 -14.17
CA GLY A 65 -5.42 7.35 -13.26
C GLY A 65 -6.18 6.39 -12.33
N LEU A 66 -5.80 5.11 -12.25
CA LEU A 66 -6.32 4.24 -11.19
C LEU A 66 -5.99 4.80 -9.81
N THR A 67 -7.03 4.99 -9.00
CA THR A 67 -6.91 5.38 -7.59
C THR A 67 -7.61 4.36 -6.71
N THR A 68 -7.08 4.18 -5.52
CA THR A 68 -7.76 3.47 -4.43
C THR A 68 -8.17 4.51 -3.40
N THR A 69 -9.45 4.50 -3.05
CA THR A 69 -10.05 5.42 -2.07
C THR A 69 -10.26 4.69 -0.76
N PHE A 70 -9.77 5.29 0.32
CA PHE A 70 -10.00 4.87 1.69
C PHE A 70 -11.04 5.80 2.31
N ASN A 71 -12.22 5.26 2.59
CA ASN A 71 -13.30 6.02 3.24
C ASN A 71 -13.11 5.99 4.75
N PHE A 72 -13.29 7.14 5.40
CA PHE A 72 -13.31 7.23 6.85
C PHE A 72 -14.69 6.83 7.38
N ASP A 73 -14.69 6.06 8.47
CA ASP A 73 -15.92 5.69 9.18
C ASP A 73 -16.52 6.89 9.95
N GLU A 74 -17.59 6.64 10.70
CA GLU A 74 -18.26 7.65 11.53
C GLU A 74 -17.36 8.24 12.64
N ASN A 75 -16.25 7.57 12.96
CA ASN A 75 -15.24 8.01 13.92
C ASN A 75 -14.02 8.66 13.24
N GLY A 76 -14.05 8.83 11.92
CA GLY A 76 -12.96 9.41 11.14
C GLY A 76 -11.82 8.45 10.86
N ASN A 77 -12.00 7.12 10.99
CA ASN A 77 -10.91 6.15 10.79
C ASN A 77 -11.08 5.35 9.51
N SER A 78 -9.97 5.06 8.83
CA SER A 78 -9.90 4.09 7.74
C SER A 78 -8.76 3.11 7.97
N PHE A 79 -9.04 1.83 7.77
CA PHE A 79 -8.09 0.75 8.03
C PHE A 79 -7.47 0.26 6.72
N ILE A 80 -6.14 0.27 6.67
CA ILE A 80 -5.34 -0.31 5.60
C ILE A 80 -4.68 -1.58 6.13
N ARG A 81 -4.92 -2.68 5.43
CA ARG A 81 -4.34 -3.97 5.77
C ARG A 81 -2.99 -4.13 5.09
N LEU A 82 -1.96 -4.35 5.90
CA LEU A 82 -0.60 -4.62 5.43
C LEU A 82 -0.31 -6.12 5.50
N LYS A 83 0.85 -6.52 4.98
CA LYS A 83 1.34 -7.89 5.09
C LYS A 83 1.72 -8.24 6.54
N ASN A 84 1.86 -9.53 6.85
CA ASN A 84 2.36 -10.02 8.14
C ASN A 84 1.51 -9.60 9.35
N ASN A 85 0.17 -9.60 9.19
CA ASN A 85 -0.80 -9.18 10.21
C ASN A 85 -0.52 -7.76 10.75
N GLN A 86 0.04 -6.88 9.93
CA GLN A 86 0.18 -5.47 10.28
C GLN A 86 -1.01 -4.66 9.75
N GLY A 87 -1.38 -3.63 10.49
CA GLY A 87 -2.43 -2.69 10.14
C GLY A 87 -1.90 -1.27 10.16
N PHE A 88 -2.48 -0.44 9.32
CA PHE A 88 -2.26 1.00 9.31
C PHE A 88 -3.61 1.69 9.39
N VAL A 89 -3.72 2.72 10.23
CA VAL A 89 -4.95 3.49 10.42
C VAL A 89 -4.70 4.90 9.94
N LEU A 90 -5.54 5.34 9.01
CA LEU A 90 -5.67 6.73 8.62
C LEU A 90 -6.77 7.35 9.47
N GLN A 91 -6.49 8.50 10.07
CA GLN A 91 -7.47 9.28 10.83
C GLN A 91 -7.71 10.60 10.10
N GLY A 92 -8.97 10.98 9.91
CA GLY A 92 -9.42 12.16 9.20
C GLY A 92 -10.79 12.64 9.70
N ASP A 93 -11.52 13.34 8.85
CA ASP A 93 -12.91 13.73 9.14
C ASP A 93 -13.90 12.59 8.90
N ALA A 94 -14.90 12.47 9.77
CA ALA A 94 -15.90 11.42 9.69
C ALA A 94 -16.67 11.46 8.36
N ASN A 95 -16.80 10.31 7.71
CA ASN A 95 -17.44 10.14 6.39
C ASN A 95 -16.75 10.87 5.21
N ASP A 96 -15.54 11.42 5.41
CA ASP A 96 -14.71 11.91 4.32
C ASP A 96 -13.90 10.74 3.70
N ALA A 97 -13.07 11.03 2.71
CA ALA A 97 -12.27 10.03 2.03
C ALA A 97 -10.89 10.56 1.64
N VAL A 98 -9.98 9.62 1.39
CA VAL A 98 -8.65 9.93 0.89
C VAL A 98 -8.26 8.95 -0.21
N SER A 99 -7.76 9.49 -1.33
CA SER A 99 -7.41 8.70 -2.51
C SER A 99 -5.90 8.70 -2.75
N PHE A 100 -5.40 7.54 -3.17
CA PHE A 100 -4.01 7.33 -3.59
C PHE A 100 -4.01 6.81 -5.02
N GLY A 101 -3.08 7.28 -5.84
CA GLY A 101 -2.73 6.63 -7.10
C GLY A 101 -2.26 5.21 -6.83
N THR A 102 -2.76 4.27 -7.62
CA THR A 102 -2.49 2.84 -7.42
C THR A 102 -2.19 2.07 -8.70
N PHE A 103 -1.48 0.95 -8.54
CA PHE A 103 -1.58 -0.19 -9.44
C PHE A 103 -2.45 -1.27 -8.83
N ILE A 104 -3.26 -1.95 -9.65
CA ILE A 104 -3.99 -3.15 -9.22
C ILE A 104 -3.15 -4.35 -9.60
N LEU A 105 -2.80 -5.21 -8.63
CA LEU A 105 -2.00 -6.40 -8.92
C LEU A 105 -2.82 -7.37 -9.77
N SER A 106 -2.16 -7.99 -10.76
CA SER A 106 -2.74 -9.14 -11.46
C SER A 106 -2.79 -10.35 -10.52
N LYS A 107 -3.44 -11.44 -10.94
CA LYS A 107 -3.42 -12.68 -10.15
C LYS A 107 -1.99 -13.18 -9.92
N ALA A 108 -1.13 -13.10 -10.94
CA ALA A 108 0.28 -13.49 -10.83
C ALA A 108 1.05 -12.53 -9.91
N GLY A 109 0.80 -11.21 -10.01
CA GLY A 109 1.40 -10.22 -9.12
C GLY A 109 1.01 -10.45 -7.65
N LEU A 110 -0.26 -10.74 -7.38
CA LEU A 110 -0.76 -11.06 -6.04
C LEU A 110 -0.13 -12.34 -5.50
N ASP A 111 -0.05 -13.39 -6.31
CA ASP A 111 0.57 -14.66 -5.90
C ASP A 111 2.07 -14.46 -5.57
N LEU A 112 2.78 -13.66 -6.37
CA LEU A 112 4.17 -13.27 -6.09
C LEU A 112 4.29 -12.42 -4.82
N PHE A 113 3.40 -11.45 -4.61
CA PHE A 113 3.38 -10.64 -3.40
C PHE A 113 3.15 -11.50 -2.16
N ASN A 114 2.21 -12.45 -2.20
CA ASN A 114 1.90 -13.32 -1.07
C ASN A 114 3.08 -14.19 -0.65
N ILE A 115 3.86 -14.72 -1.59
CA ILE A 115 5.02 -15.59 -1.28
C ILE A 115 6.32 -14.82 -0.99
N THR A 116 6.42 -13.55 -1.40
CA THR A 116 7.65 -12.75 -1.20
C THR A 116 7.61 -12.06 0.14
N ASP A 117 8.50 -12.40 1.07
CA ASP A 117 8.58 -11.67 2.32
C ASP A 117 9.05 -10.22 2.05
N SER A 118 8.24 -9.26 2.46
CA SER A 118 8.54 -7.84 2.28
C SER A 118 7.97 -7.08 3.47
N SER A 119 8.84 -6.34 4.15
CA SER A 119 8.43 -5.42 5.22
C SER A 119 7.88 -4.15 4.58
N PHE A 120 6.63 -3.81 4.90
CA PHE A 120 5.99 -2.60 4.39
C PHE A 120 6.73 -1.35 4.89
N LYS A 121 6.90 -0.34 4.03
CA LYS A 121 7.56 0.94 4.37
C LYS A 121 6.55 1.90 5.00
N VAL A 122 6.17 1.60 6.23
CA VAL A 122 5.08 2.29 6.95
C VAL A 122 5.30 3.81 7.06
N GLN A 123 6.53 4.25 7.31
CA GLN A 123 6.85 5.69 7.42
C GLN A 123 6.51 6.43 6.13
N LYS A 124 6.81 5.85 4.97
CA LYS A 124 6.57 6.50 3.69
C LYS A 124 5.07 6.64 3.38
N LEU A 125 4.27 5.65 3.79
CA LEU A 125 2.82 5.74 3.73
C LEU A 125 2.30 6.86 4.63
N ALA A 126 2.81 6.98 5.86
CA ALA A 126 2.45 8.07 6.76
C ALA A 126 2.80 9.44 6.18
N ASP A 127 4.01 9.61 5.62
CA ASP A 127 4.45 10.87 5.03
C ASP A 127 3.53 11.31 3.86
N VAL A 128 3.19 10.38 2.96
CA VAL A 128 2.31 10.66 1.82
C VAL A 128 0.86 10.89 2.26
N ALA A 129 0.39 10.13 3.26
CA ALA A 129 -0.95 10.30 3.79
C ALA A 129 -1.12 11.65 4.48
N LEU A 130 -0.20 12.03 5.37
CA LEU A 130 -0.24 13.30 6.12
C LEU A 130 -0.07 14.53 5.22
N ALA A 131 0.45 14.37 4.00
CA ALA A 131 0.47 15.44 3.00
C ALA A 131 -0.90 15.68 2.34
N LYS A 132 -1.90 14.82 2.57
CA LYS A 132 -3.27 14.97 2.04
C LYS A 132 -4.14 15.66 3.07
N GLU A 133 -4.87 16.71 2.65
CA GLU A 133 -5.64 17.58 3.54
C GLU A 133 -6.66 16.85 4.43
N SER A 134 -7.23 15.73 3.94
CA SER A 134 -8.23 14.96 4.67
C SER A 134 -7.64 14.06 5.76
N VAL A 135 -6.32 13.88 5.82
CA VAL A 135 -5.65 13.03 6.82
C VAL A 135 -5.09 13.90 7.94
N LYS A 136 -5.60 13.68 9.14
CA LYS A 136 -5.17 14.32 10.39
C LYS A 136 -4.26 13.43 11.22
N GLY A 137 -4.24 12.12 10.93
CA GLY A 137 -3.38 11.21 11.64
C GLY A 137 -3.11 9.87 11.02
N CYS A 138 -2.02 9.26 11.49
CA CYS A 138 -1.52 7.98 11.02
C CYS A 138 -1.05 7.13 12.21
N TYR A 139 -1.48 5.88 12.22
CA TYR A 139 -1.12 4.93 13.25
C TYR A 139 -0.79 3.58 12.64
N HIS A 140 0.10 2.82 13.27
CA HIS A 140 0.42 1.46 12.85
C HIS A 140 0.49 0.51 14.03
N GLY A 141 0.23 -0.76 13.79
CA GLY A 141 0.29 -1.78 14.82
C GLY A 141 -0.05 -3.16 14.29
N THR A 142 -0.20 -4.10 15.22
CA THR A 142 -0.62 -5.46 14.89
C THR A 142 -2.12 -5.48 14.64
N MET A 143 -2.54 -6.02 13.50
CA MET A 143 -3.93 -6.13 13.11
C MET A 143 -4.51 -7.47 13.58
N ASN A 144 -5.48 -7.41 14.48
CA ASN A 144 -6.25 -8.56 14.95
C ASN A 144 -7.64 -8.54 14.31
N VAL A 145 -7.99 -9.63 13.62
CA VAL A 145 -9.29 -9.80 13.00
C VAL A 145 -10.08 -10.84 13.79
N HIS A 146 -11.19 -10.43 14.40
CA HIS A 146 -12.12 -11.31 15.09
C HIS A 146 -13.48 -11.24 14.40
N GLY A 147 -13.78 -12.24 13.56
CA GLY A 147 -14.97 -12.24 12.72
C GLY A 147 -14.95 -11.07 11.73
N GLU A 148 -15.98 -10.22 11.77
CA GLU A 148 -16.06 -9.00 10.96
C GLU A 148 -15.37 -7.79 11.60
N THR A 149 -14.97 -7.90 12.88
CA THR A 149 -14.32 -6.80 13.59
C THR A 149 -12.82 -6.81 13.35
N VAL A 150 -12.32 -5.68 12.86
CA VAL A 150 -10.90 -5.38 12.73
C VAL A 150 -10.47 -4.48 13.88
N LYS A 151 -9.41 -4.87 14.59
CA LYS A 151 -8.73 -4.01 15.57
C LYS A 151 -7.25 -3.91 15.23
N VAL A 152 -6.66 -2.76 15.49
CA VAL A 152 -5.21 -2.57 15.46
C VAL A 152 -4.79 -2.37 16.91
N ASP A 153 -4.01 -3.31 17.41
CA ASP A 153 -3.46 -3.31 18.77
C ASP A 153 -1.99 -2.86 18.73
N ASP A 154 -1.43 -2.57 19.92
CA ASP A 154 -0.05 -2.09 20.08
C ASP A 154 0.26 -0.85 19.21
N ILE A 155 -0.73 0.05 19.16
CA ILE A 155 -0.72 1.20 18.27
C ILE A 155 0.47 2.09 18.57
N THR A 156 1.35 2.23 17.60
CA THR A 156 2.39 3.25 17.59
C THR A 156 1.97 4.39 16.68
N GLN A 157 1.79 5.56 17.28
CA GLN A 157 1.51 6.81 16.59
C GLN A 157 2.73 7.22 15.76
N LEU A 158 2.54 7.41 14.45
CA LEU A 158 3.60 7.81 13.53
C LEU A 158 3.36 9.27 13.14
N PHE A 159 3.98 10.22 13.83
CA PHE A 159 3.95 11.63 13.40
C PHE A 159 5.30 12.33 13.58
N ALA A 160 5.63 13.13 12.57
CA ALA A 160 5.82 14.56 12.75
C ALA A 160 5.35 15.27 11.47
N SER A 161 4.15 15.86 11.46
CA SER A 161 3.91 17.00 10.58
C SER A 161 4.79 18.13 11.13
N VAL A 162 5.79 18.56 10.36
CA VAL A 162 6.48 19.81 10.67
C VAL A 162 5.41 20.89 10.51
N PRO A 163 5.12 21.70 11.55
CA PRO A 163 4.22 22.84 11.39
C PRO A 163 4.73 23.69 10.22
N PRO A 164 3.84 24.29 9.40
CA PRO A 164 4.29 25.27 8.42
C PRO A 164 5.18 26.30 9.14
N GLN A 165 6.44 26.41 8.71
CA GLN A 165 7.31 27.49 9.15
C GLN A 165 6.72 28.75 8.52
N ASP A 166 6.05 29.59 9.32
CA ASP A 166 5.69 30.93 8.87
C ASP A 166 6.98 31.68 8.46
N PRO A 167 6.98 32.36 7.30
CA PRO A 167 8.13 33.17 6.85
C PRO A 167 8.38 34.40 7.72
#